data_AF-A0ABD2N1I4-F1
#
_entry.id   AF-A0ABD2N1I4-F1
#
_cell.length_a   1.000
_cell.length_b   1.000
_cell.length_c   1.000
_cell.angle_alpha   90.00
_cell.angle_beta   90.00
_cell.angle_gamma   90.00
#
_symmetry.space_group_name_H-M   'P 1'
#
loop_
_entity.id
_entity.type
_entity.pdbx_description
1 polymer ?
#
loop_
_entity_poly.entity_id
_entity_poly.type
_entity_poly.pdbx_seq_one_letter_code
_entity_poly.pdbx_strand_id
1 'polypeptide(L)'
;MEKQYECPFNYQELSEEEKNIAAFYNTHMVRLIPTRSCAPALIKKFGKELYNFKPKPEDIWLVGFPRSGTTLTQEILYLLGTDLNYEKAAGAIMDLRFPVLSFVLFRKEEQLPTHKRLEAEEGRRFIKSHYGFDLIHPEILETGCKVVFITRNPKDVIVSSFHYPSYYNRPGHTFEKFWLLFKNDLRKFFS
;
A
#
# COMPACT_ATOMS: atom_id res chain seq x y z
N MET A 1 14.45 -24.57 -8.25
CA MET A 1 14.43 -23.11 -8.47
C MET A 1 13.02 -22.63 -8.19
N GLU A 2 12.87 -21.60 -7.37
CA GLU A 2 11.56 -21.10 -7.01
C GLU A 2 10.96 -20.29 -8.17
N LYS A 3 9.66 -20.45 -8.43
CA LYS A 3 8.95 -19.80 -9.53
C LYS A 3 8.95 -18.28 -9.33
N GLN A 4 9.44 -17.52 -10.30
CA GLN A 4 9.28 -16.07 -10.38
C GLN A 4 8.25 -15.73 -11.45
N TYR A 5 7.32 -14.86 -11.11
CA TYR A 5 6.30 -14.35 -12.02
C TYR A 5 6.81 -13.08 -12.70
N GLU A 6 6.48 -12.98 -13.98
CA GLU A 6 6.62 -11.74 -14.71
C GLU A 6 5.61 -10.72 -14.18
N CYS A 7 6.08 -9.49 -14.02
CA CYS A 7 5.27 -8.39 -13.55
C CYS A 7 4.24 -8.04 -14.64
N PRO A 8 2.92 -8.10 -14.39
CA PRO A 8 1.91 -7.94 -15.44
C PRO A 8 1.72 -6.48 -15.86
N PHE A 9 2.57 -5.57 -15.40
CA PHE A 9 2.43 -4.14 -15.62
C PHE A 9 3.65 -3.48 -16.23
N ASN A 10 3.36 -2.63 -17.22
CA ASN A 10 4.31 -1.69 -17.81
C ASN A 10 4.18 -0.32 -17.14
N TYR A 11 5.26 0.45 -17.21
CA TYR A 11 5.33 1.79 -16.63
C TYR A 11 5.21 2.84 -17.73
N GLN A 12 4.23 3.72 -17.61
CA GLN A 12 4.04 4.84 -18.52
C GLN A 12 4.23 6.16 -17.77
N GLU A 13 4.93 7.11 -18.39
CA GLU A 13 5.03 8.46 -17.85
C GLU A 13 3.67 9.16 -17.86
N LEU A 14 3.44 10.00 -16.84
CA LEU A 14 2.26 10.84 -16.76
C LEU A 14 2.22 11.84 -17.93
N SER A 15 1.03 12.16 -18.43
CA SER A 15 0.86 13.26 -19.38
C SER A 15 1.24 14.60 -18.73
N GLU A 16 1.45 15.65 -19.53
CA GLU A 16 1.80 16.97 -18.97
C GLU A 16 0.69 17.54 -18.06
N GLU A 17 -0.57 17.29 -18.41
CA GLU A 17 -1.71 17.63 -17.56
C GLU A 17 -1.68 16.87 -16.24
N GLU A 18 -1.46 15.55 -16.29
CA GLU A 18 -1.38 14.71 -15.09
C GLU A 18 -0.19 15.09 -14.21
N LYS A 19 0.97 15.43 -14.79
CA LYS A 19 2.14 15.94 -14.06
C LYS A 19 1.80 17.24 -13.34
N ASN A 20 1.10 18.17 -14.00
CA ASN A 20 0.70 19.43 -13.38
C ASN A 20 -0.25 19.21 -12.19
N ILE A 21 -1.18 18.25 -12.30
CA ILE A 21 -2.06 17.87 -11.19
C ILE A 21 -1.26 17.19 -10.07
N ALA A 22 -0.39 16.22 -10.42
CA ALA A 22 0.40 15.44 -9.47
C ALA A 22 1.61 16.19 -8.88
N ALA A 23 1.95 17.37 -9.39
CA ALA A 23 3.01 18.25 -8.87
C ALA A 23 2.83 18.51 -7.36
N PHE A 24 1.58 18.43 -6.89
CA PHE A 24 1.21 18.43 -5.48
C PHE A 24 2.07 17.49 -4.60
N TYR A 25 2.50 16.33 -5.10
CA TYR A 25 3.26 15.36 -4.31
C TYR A 25 4.74 15.66 -4.16
N ASN A 26 5.32 16.50 -5.03
CA ASN A 26 6.77 16.65 -5.17
C ASN A 26 7.48 15.28 -5.26
N THR A 27 6.95 14.38 -6.09
CA THR A 27 7.47 13.02 -6.30
C THR A 27 7.25 12.68 -7.75
N HIS A 28 8.24 12.08 -8.41
CA HIS A 28 8.05 11.56 -9.76
C HIS A 28 7.11 10.35 -9.69
N MET A 29 5.97 10.45 -10.36
CA MET A 29 4.92 9.44 -10.39
C MET A 29 4.81 8.85 -11.80
N VAL A 30 4.36 7.60 -11.90
CA VAL A 30 4.14 6.88 -13.16
C VAL A 30 2.82 6.13 -13.12
N ARG A 31 2.25 5.85 -14.30
CA ARG A 31 1.08 4.98 -14.48
C ARG A 31 1.53 3.52 -14.64
N LEU A 32 0.78 2.62 -14.00
CA LEU A 32 0.87 1.17 -14.20
C LEU A 32 -0.19 0.76 -15.23
N ILE A 33 0.22 0.10 -16.31
CA ILE A 33 -0.67 -0.37 -17.38
C ILE A 33 -0.78 -1.89 -17.29
N PRO A 34 -1.98 -2.50 -17.32
CA PRO A 34 -3.26 -1.91 -17.74
C PRO A 34 -4.13 -1.34 -16.61
N THR A 35 -3.77 -1.51 -15.34
CA THR A 35 -4.60 -1.12 -14.18
C THR A 35 -4.88 0.38 -14.10
N ARG A 36 -4.10 1.19 -14.81
CA ARG A 36 -4.06 2.66 -14.77
C ARG A 36 -3.79 3.21 -13.36
N SER A 37 -3.37 2.40 -12.40
CA SER A 37 -3.02 2.91 -11.08
C SER A 37 -1.78 3.80 -11.13
N CYS A 38 -1.69 4.77 -10.23
CA CYS A 38 -0.53 5.65 -10.12
C CYS A 38 0.38 5.24 -8.94
N ALA A 39 1.69 5.29 -9.14
CA ALA A 39 2.67 4.95 -8.09
C ALA A 39 3.93 5.82 -8.23
N PRO A 40 4.72 6.01 -7.16
CA PRO A 40 6.04 6.62 -7.25
C PRO A 40 6.93 5.85 -8.24
N ALA A 41 7.77 6.56 -9.00
CA ALA A 41 8.65 5.98 -10.01
C ALA A 41 9.62 4.91 -9.45
N LEU A 42 9.87 4.91 -8.14
CA LEU A 42 10.59 3.83 -7.43
C LEU A 42 9.99 2.44 -7.67
N ILE A 43 8.71 2.34 -8.06
CA ILE A 43 8.09 1.07 -8.43
C ILE A 43 8.77 0.42 -9.63
N LYS A 44 9.43 1.19 -10.52
CA LYS A 44 10.25 0.63 -11.60
C LYS A 44 11.42 -0.21 -11.06
N LYS A 45 11.94 0.15 -9.88
CA LYS A 45 13.05 -0.55 -9.20
C LYS A 45 12.54 -1.74 -8.39
N PHE A 46 11.52 -1.53 -7.56
CA PHE A 46 11.06 -2.52 -6.58
C PHE A 46 9.83 -3.33 -7.01
N GLY A 47 9.16 -2.97 -8.11
CA GLY A 47 7.87 -3.55 -8.51
C GLY A 47 7.94 -5.06 -8.69
N LYS A 48 9.00 -5.57 -9.35
CA LYS A 48 9.20 -7.02 -9.52
C LYS A 48 9.37 -7.74 -8.19
N GLU A 49 10.13 -7.15 -7.25
CA GLU A 49 10.34 -7.74 -5.92
C GLU A 49 9.05 -7.74 -5.08
N LEU A 50 8.29 -6.65 -5.10
CA LEU A 50 7.01 -6.55 -4.39
C LEU A 50 5.98 -7.52 -4.96
N TYR A 51 5.91 -7.65 -6.29
CA TYR A 51 4.99 -8.57 -6.96
C TYR A 51 5.35 -10.04 -6.69
N ASN A 52 6.64 -10.35 -6.57
CA ASN A 52 7.13 -11.68 -6.22
C ASN A 52 7.34 -11.90 -4.72
N PHE A 53 6.87 -10.98 -3.87
CA PHE A 53 6.95 -11.17 -2.43
C PHE A 53 6.13 -12.39 -2.04
N LYS A 54 6.78 -13.36 -1.39
CA LYS A 54 6.16 -14.67 -1.17
C LYS A 54 5.23 -14.66 0.03
N PRO A 55 3.93 -14.89 -0.17
CA PRO A 55 3.04 -15.21 0.93
C PRO A 55 3.47 -16.54 1.59
N LYS A 56 3.19 -16.68 2.88
CA LYS A 56 3.31 -17.90 3.66
C LYS A 56 1.91 -18.32 4.15
N PRO A 57 1.63 -19.61 4.34
CA PRO A 57 0.32 -20.08 4.83
C PRO A 57 -0.12 -19.42 6.14
N GLU A 58 0.83 -19.05 7.00
CA GLU A 58 0.58 -18.43 8.29
C GLU A 58 0.29 -16.92 8.21
N ASP A 59 0.48 -16.29 7.05
CA ASP A 59 0.32 -14.84 6.92
C ASP A 59 -1.14 -14.41 7.07
N ILE A 60 -1.30 -13.20 7.63
CA ILE A 60 -2.55 -12.46 7.65
C ILE A 60 -2.35 -11.17 6.86
N TRP A 61 -3.05 -11.07 5.74
CA TRP A 61 -3.02 -9.91 4.86
C TRP A 61 -4.24 -9.02 5.09
N LEU A 62 -4.00 -7.72 5.20
CA LEU A 62 -5.06 -6.72 5.09
C LEU A 62 -4.86 -5.93 3.79
N VAL A 63 -5.80 -6.12 2.86
CA VAL A 63 -5.79 -5.45 1.56
C VAL A 63 -6.96 -4.48 1.52
N GLY A 64 -6.74 -3.25 1.06
CA GLY A 64 -7.84 -2.33 0.88
C GLY A 64 -7.40 -0.94 0.48
N PHE A 65 -8.33 -0.18 -0.08
CA PHE A 65 -8.05 1.18 -0.50
C PHE A 65 -7.74 2.09 0.74
N PRO A 66 -6.73 2.99 0.70
CA PRO A 66 -6.45 3.91 1.81
C PRO A 66 -7.69 4.61 2.35
N ARG A 67 -7.71 4.89 3.66
CA ARG A 67 -8.84 5.58 4.35
C ARG A 67 -10.16 4.79 4.40
N SER A 68 -10.11 3.49 4.12
CA SER A 68 -11.27 2.57 4.23
C SER A 68 -11.43 1.89 5.59
N GLY A 69 -10.75 2.36 6.64
CA GLY A 69 -10.80 1.72 7.98
C GLY A 69 -9.64 0.77 8.28
N THR A 70 -8.60 0.75 7.45
CA THR A 70 -7.48 -0.21 7.60
C THR A 70 -6.83 -0.18 8.97
N THR A 71 -6.59 0.98 9.60
CA THR A 71 -5.94 1.05 10.93
C THR A 71 -6.74 0.32 12.02
N LEU A 72 -8.07 0.47 12.04
CA LEU A 72 -8.92 -0.23 13.01
C LEU A 72 -8.89 -1.74 12.75
N THR A 73 -9.00 -2.15 11.49
CA THR A 73 -8.91 -3.56 11.10
C THR A 73 -7.54 -4.15 11.40
N GLN A 74 -6.45 -3.39 11.24
CA GLN A 74 -5.11 -3.83 11.61
C GLN A 74 -5.06 -4.22 13.09
N GLU A 75 -5.61 -3.38 13.97
CA GLU A 75 -5.60 -3.64 15.42
C GLU A 75 -6.43 -4.86 15.79
N ILE A 76 -7.65 -4.98 15.23
CA ILE A 76 -8.53 -6.14 15.46
C ILE A 76 -7.82 -7.43 15.04
N LEU A 77 -7.28 -7.48 13.82
CA LEU A 77 -6.62 -8.67 13.30
C LEU A 77 -5.34 -9.00 14.08
N TYR A 78 -4.57 -7.99 14.49
CA TYR A 78 -3.37 -8.19 15.29
C TYR A 78 -3.70 -8.83 16.64
N LEU A 79 -4.68 -8.28 17.36
CA LEU A 79 -5.13 -8.83 18.65
C LEU A 79 -5.68 -10.24 18.50
N LEU A 80 -6.56 -10.50 17.53
CA LEU A 80 -7.08 -11.85 17.26
C LEU A 80 -5.98 -12.84 16.90
N GLY A 81 -4.98 -12.41 16.12
CA GLY A 81 -3.86 -13.24 15.72
C GLY A 81 -2.77 -13.38 16.79
N THR A 82 -2.91 -12.74 17.95
CA THR A 82 -1.98 -12.79 19.08
C THR A 82 -2.69 -13.12 20.40
N ASP A 83 -3.82 -13.83 20.33
CA ASP A 83 -4.58 -14.31 21.50
C ASP A 83 -4.99 -13.19 22.47
N LEU A 84 -5.40 -12.05 21.90
CA LEU A 84 -5.79 -10.84 22.62
C LEU A 84 -4.69 -10.33 23.57
N ASN A 85 -3.41 -10.49 23.20
CA ASN A 85 -2.29 -9.99 23.97
C ASN A 85 -2.14 -8.47 23.83
N TYR A 86 -2.85 -7.73 24.69
CA TYR A 86 -2.85 -6.27 24.70
C TYR A 86 -1.48 -5.66 25.05
N GLU A 87 -0.69 -6.30 25.93
CA GLU A 87 0.65 -5.83 26.27
C GLU A 87 1.57 -5.85 25.05
N LYS A 88 1.54 -6.94 24.28
CA LYS A 88 2.28 -7.08 23.02
C LYS A 88 1.82 -6.05 21.99
N ALA A 89 0.52 -5.80 21.87
CA ALA A 89 -0.03 -4.80 20.95
C ALA A 89 0.40 -3.37 21.33
N ALA A 90 0.46 -3.05 22.62
CA ALA A 90 0.91 -1.75 23.13
C ALA A 90 2.44 -1.56 23.04
N GLY A 91 3.21 -2.66 23.06
CA GLY A 91 4.68 -2.63 23.08
C GLY A 91 5.35 -2.17 21.77
N ALA A 92 4.61 -2.03 20.67
CA ALA A 92 5.15 -1.57 19.40
C ALA A 92 4.14 -0.75 18.60
N ILE A 93 4.64 0.22 17.83
CA ILE A 93 3.82 1.01 16.91
C ILE A 93 3.23 0.12 15.81
N MET A 94 2.10 0.54 15.25
CA MET A 94 1.36 -0.21 14.22
C MET A 94 2.24 -0.62 13.02
N ASP A 95 3.13 0.26 12.57
CA ASP A 95 4.00 -0.01 11.40
C ASP A 95 5.03 -1.12 11.62
N LEU A 96 5.39 -1.41 12.88
CA LEU A 96 6.25 -2.53 13.23
C LEU A 96 5.44 -3.82 13.36
N ARG A 97 4.22 -3.73 13.89
CA ARG A 97 3.32 -4.88 14.11
C ARG A 97 2.66 -5.38 12.83
N PHE A 98 2.28 -4.46 11.94
CA PHE A 98 1.47 -4.74 10.75
C PHE A 98 1.95 -3.85 9.58
N PRO A 99 3.19 -4.06 9.10
CA PRO A 99 3.84 -3.21 8.10
C PRO A 99 3.10 -3.16 6.76
N VAL A 100 3.21 -2.03 6.07
CA VAL A 100 2.81 -1.89 4.67
C VAL A 100 3.90 -2.47 3.77
N LEU A 101 3.57 -3.49 2.97
CA LEU A 101 4.54 -4.19 2.11
C LEU A 101 5.31 -3.22 1.20
N SER A 102 4.60 -2.30 0.57
CA SER A 102 5.13 -1.36 -0.42
C SER A 102 5.69 -0.07 0.17
N PHE A 103 5.95 -0.01 1.48
CA PHE A 103 6.40 1.22 2.11
C PHE A 103 7.76 1.73 1.59
N VAL A 104 8.57 0.84 1.01
CA VAL A 104 9.82 1.17 0.30
C VAL A 104 9.62 2.21 -0.81
N LEU A 105 8.44 2.29 -1.42
CA LEU A 105 8.13 3.27 -2.48
C LEU A 105 8.00 4.71 -1.95
N PHE A 106 8.00 4.88 -0.63
CA PHE A 106 7.79 6.17 0.05
C PHE A 106 8.94 6.58 0.98
N ARG A 107 9.96 5.73 1.15
CA ARG A 107 11.14 6.01 2.00
C ARG A 107 12.36 6.40 1.17
N LYS A 108 13.34 7.03 1.83
CA LYS A 108 14.69 7.23 1.30
C LYS A 108 15.43 5.88 1.26
N GLU A 109 16.35 5.72 0.30
CA GLU A 109 16.99 4.42 -0.04
C GLU A 109 17.85 3.80 1.07
N GLU A 110 18.19 4.54 2.12
CA GLU A 110 19.15 4.14 3.16
C GLU A 110 18.60 3.12 4.19
N GLN A 111 17.31 2.78 4.13
CA GLN A 111 16.69 1.84 5.07
C GLN A 111 16.40 0.49 4.41
N LEU A 112 16.59 -0.60 5.16
CA LEU A 112 16.22 -1.95 4.70
C LEU A 112 14.75 -1.95 4.23
N PRO A 113 14.47 -2.35 2.98
CA PRO A 113 13.11 -2.38 2.47
C PRO A 113 12.19 -3.28 3.30
N THR A 114 10.94 -2.86 3.47
CA THR A 114 9.96 -3.56 4.31
C THR A 114 9.74 -5.02 3.88
N HIS A 115 9.70 -5.29 2.58
CA HIS A 115 9.57 -6.65 2.05
C HIS A 115 10.77 -7.54 2.42
N LYS A 116 11.99 -6.99 2.46
CA LYS A 116 13.20 -7.72 2.89
C LYS A 116 13.19 -8.05 4.38
N ARG A 117 12.69 -7.14 5.21
CA ARG A 117 12.47 -7.41 6.63
C ARG A 117 11.45 -8.54 6.83
N LEU A 118 10.32 -8.49 6.12
CA LEU A 118 9.27 -9.51 6.16
C LEU A 118 9.70 -10.87 5.62
N GLU A 119 10.64 -10.92 4.66
CA GLU A 119 11.23 -12.18 4.16
C GLU A 119 12.00 -12.92 5.27
N ALA A 120 12.72 -12.17 6.11
CA ALA A 120 13.51 -12.70 7.22
C ALA A 120 12.69 -13.06 8.48
N GLU A 121 11.43 -12.64 8.56
CA GLU A 121 10.57 -12.95 9.71
C GLU A 121 10.12 -14.41 9.72
N GLU A 122 10.22 -15.04 10.89
CA GLU A 122 9.70 -16.37 11.18
C GLU A 122 8.30 -16.31 11.78
N GLY A 123 7.51 -17.35 11.52
CA GLY A 123 6.14 -17.46 12.04
C GLY A 123 5.12 -16.57 11.32
N ARG A 124 4.03 -16.26 12.02
CA ARG A 124 2.89 -15.49 11.50
C ARG A 124 3.26 -14.03 11.26
N ARG A 125 3.15 -13.59 10.01
CA ARG A 125 3.35 -12.19 9.61
C ARG A 125 2.00 -11.50 9.42
N PHE A 126 1.92 -10.24 9.82
CA PHE A 126 0.78 -9.37 9.54
C PHE A 126 1.19 -8.35 8.49
N ILE A 127 0.57 -8.40 7.30
CA ILE A 127 1.02 -7.63 6.13
C ILE A 127 -0.10 -6.76 5.55
N LYS A 128 0.11 -5.46 5.47
CA LYS A 128 -0.85 -4.52 4.87
C LYS A 128 -0.47 -4.21 3.42
N SER A 129 -1.46 -4.12 2.56
CA SER A 129 -1.31 -3.62 1.19
C SER A 129 -2.45 -2.67 0.79
N HIS A 130 -2.08 -1.62 0.07
CA HIS A 130 -3.03 -0.73 -0.61
C HIS A 130 -3.13 -1.01 -2.11
N TYR A 131 -2.35 -1.97 -2.59
CA TYR A 131 -2.41 -2.45 -3.95
C TYR A 131 -3.45 -3.56 -4.07
N GLY A 132 -4.23 -3.52 -5.17
CA GLY A 132 -5.21 -4.55 -5.49
C GLY A 132 -4.56 -5.89 -5.83
N PHE A 133 -5.38 -6.92 -6.02
CA PHE A 133 -4.93 -8.28 -6.33
C PHE A 133 -4.04 -8.36 -7.58
N ASP A 134 -4.25 -7.47 -8.56
CA ASP A 134 -3.44 -7.39 -9.79
C ASP A 134 -1.99 -6.94 -9.58
N LEU A 135 -1.68 -6.40 -8.39
CA LEU A 135 -0.40 -5.77 -8.05
C LEU A 135 0.29 -6.42 -6.84
N ILE A 136 -0.23 -7.56 -6.38
CA ILE A 136 0.37 -8.41 -5.33
C ILE A 136 0.61 -9.82 -5.87
N HIS A 137 1.18 -10.70 -5.06
CA HIS A 137 1.57 -12.05 -5.50
C HIS A 137 0.38 -12.80 -6.13
N PRO A 138 0.55 -13.37 -7.35
CA PRO A 138 -0.55 -13.96 -8.10
C PRO A 138 -1.15 -15.20 -7.42
N GLU A 139 -0.34 -15.92 -6.64
CA GLU A 139 -0.79 -17.11 -5.91
C GLU A 139 -1.17 -16.83 -4.44
N ILE A 140 -1.45 -15.57 -4.10
CA ILE A 140 -1.76 -15.19 -2.71
C ILE A 140 -2.96 -15.95 -2.14
N LEU A 141 -3.97 -16.23 -2.96
CA LEU A 141 -5.20 -16.91 -2.53
C LEU A 141 -5.02 -18.44 -2.44
N GLU A 142 -4.05 -18.98 -3.18
CA GLU A 142 -3.74 -20.41 -3.28
C GLU A 142 -2.73 -20.86 -2.21
N THR A 143 -2.00 -19.92 -1.63
CA THR A 143 -0.95 -20.21 -0.63
C THR A 143 -1.50 -20.72 0.72
N GLY A 144 -2.81 -20.57 0.96
CA GLY A 144 -3.45 -20.89 2.24
C GLY A 144 -3.34 -19.78 3.29
N CYS A 145 -2.75 -18.64 2.93
CA CYS A 145 -2.75 -17.45 3.78
C CYS A 145 -4.15 -16.86 3.92
N LYS A 146 -4.36 -16.01 4.94
CA LYS A 146 -5.65 -15.34 5.15
C LYS A 146 -5.58 -13.93 4.59
N VAL A 147 -6.48 -13.60 3.66
CA VAL A 147 -6.61 -12.25 3.12
C VAL A 147 -7.92 -11.62 3.56
N VAL A 148 -7.83 -10.51 4.28
CA VAL A 148 -8.97 -9.66 4.65
C VAL A 148 -8.98 -8.47 3.71
N PHE A 149 -10.01 -8.38 2.87
CA PHE A 149 -10.20 -7.25 1.97
C PHE A 149 -11.20 -6.26 2.57
N ILE A 150 -10.83 -4.97 2.65
CA ILE A 150 -11.69 -3.92 3.18
C ILE A 150 -12.01 -2.85 2.13
N THR A 151 -13.29 -2.50 2.06
CA THR A 151 -13.82 -1.44 1.20
C THR A 151 -14.59 -0.43 2.03
N ARG A 152 -14.75 0.77 1.47
CA ARG A 152 -15.57 1.84 2.01
C ARG A 152 -16.22 2.57 0.85
N ASN A 153 -17.39 3.16 1.07
CA ASN A 153 -18.05 4.00 0.09
C ASN A 153 -17.04 5.05 -0.45
N PRO A 154 -16.82 5.13 -1.78
CA PRO A 154 -15.81 6.01 -2.34
C PRO A 154 -16.06 7.49 -2.02
N LYS A 155 -17.33 7.90 -1.83
CA LYS A 155 -17.67 9.27 -1.41
C LYS A 155 -17.08 9.61 -0.03
N ASP A 156 -17.14 8.67 0.90
CA ASP A 156 -16.55 8.84 2.23
C ASP A 156 -15.02 8.75 2.20
N VAL A 157 -14.48 7.89 1.33
CA VAL A 157 -13.02 7.79 1.12
C VAL A 157 -12.47 9.12 0.60
N ILE A 158 -13.16 9.80 -0.32
CA ILE A 158 -12.77 11.12 -0.84
C ILE A 158 -12.65 12.11 0.32
N VAL A 159 -13.71 12.27 1.11
CA VAL A 159 -13.74 13.22 2.25
C VAL A 159 -12.69 12.86 3.28
N SER A 160 -12.56 11.59 3.65
CA SER A 160 -11.58 11.13 4.63
C SER A 160 -10.12 11.29 4.16
N SER A 161 -9.88 11.20 2.86
CA SER A 161 -8.55 11.42 2.26
C SER A 161 -8.21 12.90 2.19
N PHE A 162 -9.19 13.76 1.88
CA PHE A 162 -9.02 15.20 1.85
C PHE A 162 -8.53 15.77 3.19
N HIS A 163 -9.03 15.22 4.31
CA HIS A 163 -8.62 15.60 5.67
C HIS A 163 -7.39 14.85 6.19
N TYR A 164 -6.75 13.98 5.41
CA TYR A 164 -5.57 13.25 5.87
C TYR A 164 -4.34 14.18 5.91
N PRO A 165 -3.51 14.18 6.98
CA PRO A 165 -2.42 15.14 7.14
C PRO A 165 -1.44 15.22 5.97
N SER A 166 -1.14 14.11 5.29
CA SER A 166 -0.26 14.11 4.11
C SER A 166 -0.77 14.94 2.93
N TYR A 167 -2.08 15.24 2.91
CA TYR A 167 -2.74 16.12 1.95
C TYR A 167 -3.01 17.51 2.55
N TYR A 168 -3.64 17.59 3.72
CA TYR A 168 -4.04 18.88 4.30
C TYR A 168 -2.90 19.80 4.73
N ASN A 169 -1.74 19.26 5.13
CA ASN A 169 -0.59 20.08 5.54
C ASN A 169 0.21 20.68 4.37
N ARG A 170 -0.22 20.50 3.11
CA ARG A 170 0.49 21.04 1.95
C ARG A 170 0.02 22.45 1.60
N PRO A 171 0.93 23.37 1.24
CA PRO A 171 0.56 24.71 0.81
C PRO A 171 -0.45 24.70 -0.35
N GLY A 172 -1.52 25.49 -0.23
CA GLY A 172 -2.53 25.63 -1.27
C GLY A 172 -3.46 24.43 -1.46
N HIS A 173 -3.60 23.57 -0.44
CA HIS A 173 -4.55 22.46 -0.39
C HIS A 173 -6.00 22.96 -0.42
N THR A 174 -6.76 22.51 -1.41
CA THR A 174 -8.18 22.82 -1.62
C THR A 174 -8.90 21.55 -2.05
N PHE A 175 -10.21 21.47 -1.82
CA PHE A 175 -10.98 20.28 -2.18
C PHE A 175 -10.95 20.06 -3.70
N GLU A 176 -10.99 21.13 -4.49
CA GLU A 176 -10.95 21.10 -5.95
C GLU A 176 -9.66 20.45 -6.46
N LYS A 177 -8.49 20.87 -5.95
CA LYS A 177 -7.19 20.27 -6.33
C LYS A 177 -7.12 18.81 -5.88
N PHE A 178 -7.59 18.51 -4.68
CA PHE A 178 -7.65 17.13 -4.19
C PHE A 178 -8.57 16.25 -5.06
N TRP A 179 -9.72 16.78 -5.45
CA TRP A 179 -10.67 16.11 -6.32
C TRP A 179 -10.06 15.83 -7.70
N LEU A 180 -9.28 16.76 -8.27
CA LEU A 180 -8.55 16.52 -9.52
C LEU A 180 -7.55 15.36 -9.39
N LEU A 181 -6.87 15.20 -8.25
CA LEU A 181 -6.01 14.04 -8.00
C LEU A 181 -6.83 12.74 -7.94
N PHE A 182 -7.96 12.76 -7.22
CA PHE A 182 -8.81 11.58 -7.05
C PHE A 182 -9.45 11.14 -8.37
N LYS A 183 -10.08 12.06 -9.10
CA LYS A 183 -10.83 11.75 -10.34
C LYS A 183 -9.95 11.22 -11.47
N ASN A 184 -8.67 11.59 -11.46
CA ASN A 184 -7.70 11.17 -12.48
C ASN A 184 -6.87 9.97 -12.05
N ASP A 185 -7.19 9.31 -10.92
CA ASP A 185 -6.41 8.19 -10.34
C ASP A 185 -4.94 8.53 -10.04
N LEU A 186 -4.63 9.80 -9.83
CA LEU A 186 -3.28 10.28 -9.51
C LEU A 186 -3.02 10.25 -8.02
N ARG A 187 -3.57 9.28 -7.29
CA ARG A 187 -3.41 9.23 -5.83
C ARG A 187 -2.12 8.55 -5.44
N LYS A 188 -1.34 9.24 -4.62
CA LYS A 188 -0.21 8.63 -3.92
C LYS A 188 -0.77 7.87 -2.72
N PHE A 189 -0.61 6.55 -2.72
CA PHE A 189 -1.08 5.66 -1.65
C PHE A 189 -0.26 5.87 -0.37
N PHE A 190 -0.49 6.96 0.37
CA PHE A 190 0.05 7.13 1.71
C PHE A 190 -0.82 6.38 2.72
N SER A 191 -0.16 5.63 3.63
CA SER A 191 -0.77 5.13 4.87
C SER A 191 -0.78 6.21 5.93
#